data_AF-A0A8J5NHB5-F1
#
_entry.id   AF-A0A8J5NHB5-F1
#
_cell.length_a   1.000
_cell.length_b   1.000
_cell.length_c   1.000
_cell.angle_alpha   90.00
_cell.angle_beta   90.00
_cell.angle_gamma   90.00
#
_symmetry.space_group_name_H-M   'P 1'
#
loop_
_entity.id
_entity.type
_entity.pdbx_description
1 polymer ?
#
loop_
_entity_poly.entity_id
_entity_poly.type
_entity_poly.pdbx_seq_one_letter_code
_entity_poly.pdbx_strand_id
1 'polypeptide(L)'
;MDGRFLDIDAAAKGTCNWLLWHQTFKSWASCGRGLLWIKGEPGSGKSTLLRYVLDHIVTIPNTGEGALILLFFFHGRGTELQRTPLGLFRSLLHQLLRQVPEALTDLVDTFQQRCETVDESGQKNAVRLVREFKSLVQGLPSTGSQFHICFTCRHYPILDQACQFEICLEEENEQDISTYVRTQLSVSRELTTSTIPKLITKHAQGVFIWAYLVVDRILDLDNGGAGLRKIEDEIYSIPPDLDDLYHDLIRNMDERPASLKLIQWICFAVRPLSLDELRWAMIVDADCLHKSLQECKNTEDYISDSNRMKRRIQTLSRGLAEVISDAKIVQFIHQSVKDFFIEKGLSALDGAPNPNFIGGIAHRRLSRTCICYLAMEEIGRSASHEPDPLKSEFPLLHYATTSWVAHTKQSDARSVPQEDLLKYFAWPSNTLIEQWEGQMLLSWAAARGHEAVVRLLLDRGAYSEAADKEDRTPLSWAAAKGHEVVVRLLLDRGANAGAMDKEGRRPLARAAVQVLQFHGAQPSTSMSS
;
A
#
# COMPACT_ATOMS: atom_id res chain seq x y z
N MET A 1 -12.26 5.33 -1.93
CA MET A 1 -12.12 4.04 -1.19
C MET A 1 -11.86 2.85 -2.12
N ASP A 2 -11.78 3.06 -3.43
CA ASP A 2 -11.85 1.99 -4.42
C ASP A 2 -10.52 1.30 -4.77
N GLY A 3 -9.38 1.81 -4.30
CA GLY A 3 -8.07 1.36 -4.79
C GLY A 3 -7.86 -0.16 -4.68
N ARG A 4 -8.23 -0.77 -3.54
CA ARG A 4 -8.03 -2.22 -3.36
C ARG A 4 -9.12 -3.08 -3.99
N PHE A 5 -10.31 -2.55 -4.29
CA PHE A 5 -11.38 -3.32 -4.93
C PHE A 5 -11.19 -3.40 -6.44
N LEU A 6 -10.64 -2.34 -7.05
CA LEU A 6 -10.28 -2.29 -8.46
C LEU A 6 -9.08 -3.20 -8.79
N ASP A 7 -8.14 -3.36 -7.85
CA ASP A 7 -6.88 -4.11 -8.02
C ASP A 7 -6.94 -5.61 -7.62
N ILE A 8 -8.11 -6.17 -7.30
CA ILE A 8 -8.25 -7.62 -7.01
C ILE A 8 -8.51 -8.39 -8.29
N ASP A 9 -7.68 -9.39 -8.60
CA ASP A 9 -7.92 -10.26 -9.75
C ASP A 9 -9.26 -11.01 -9.66
N ALA A 10 -9.82 -11.32 -10.82
CA ALA A 10 -11.02 -12.15 -10.89
C ALA A 10 -10.78 -13.52 -10.24
N ALA A 11 -11.82 -14.08 -9.64
CA ALA A 11 -11.76 -15.43 -9.08
C ALA A 11 -11.31 -16.43 -10.15
N ALA A 12 -10.53 -17.43 -9.74
CA ALA A 12 -10.15 -18.52 -10.63
C ALA A 12 -11.42 -19.19 -11.20
N LYS A 13 -11.35 -19.64 -12.45
CA LYS A 13 -12.53 -20.22 -13.11
C LYS A 13 -13.07 -21.40 -12.32
N GLY A 14 -14.34 -21.32 -11.91
CA GLY A 14 -15.02 -22.37 -11.16
C GLY A 14 -14.85 -22.30 -9.64
N THR A 15 -14.19 -21.27 -9.10
CA THR A 15 -14.09 -21.05 -7.64
C THR A 15 -15.12 -20.03 -7.14
N CYS A 16 -15.27 -19.90 -5.83
CA CYS A 16 -16.10 -18.92 -5.10
C CYS A 16 -17.63 -19.08 -5.23
N ASN A 17 -18.14 -19.84 -6.21
CA ASN A 17 -19.57 -20.08 -6.41
C ASN A 17 -20.25 -20.76 -5.20
N TRP A 18 -19.52 -21.59 -4.45
CA TRP A 18 -20.06 -22.33 -3.32
C TRP A 18 -20.70 -21.43 -2.26
N LEU A 19 -20.22 -20.19 -2.09
CA LEU A 19 -20.74 -19.25 -1.11
C LEU A 19 -22.22 -18.93 -1.36
N LEU A 20 -22.63 -18.78 -2.63
CA LEU A 20 -24.02 -18.55 -3.00
C LEU A 20 -24.95 -19.71 -2.61
N TRP A 21 -24.37 -20.91 -2.46
CA TRP A 21 -25.10 -22.11 -2.08
C TRP A 21 -24.97 -22.46 -0.59
N HIS A 22 -24.06 -21.80 0.13
CA HIS A 22 -23.77 -22.04 1.53
C HIS A 22 -24.96 -21.71 2.43
N GLN A 23 -25.27 -22.60 3.39
CA GLN A 23 -26.49 -22.50 4.19
C GLN A 23 -26.54 -21.22 5.04
N THR A 24 -25.41 -20.83 5.65
CA THR A 24 -25.30 -19.59 6.42
C THR A 24 -25.50 -18.36 5.54
N PHE A 25 -24.98 -18.39 4.31
CA PHE A 25 -25.11 -17.27 3.36
C PHE A 25 -26.56 -17.14 2.88
N LYS A 26 -27.23 -18.26 2.55
CA LYS A 26 -28.66 -18.28 2.20
C LYS A 26 -29.55 -17.81 3.35
N SER A 27 -29.23 -18.20 4.58
CA SER A 27 -29.98 -17.78 5.78
C SER A 27 -29.80 -16.30 6.08
N TRP A 28 -28.60 -15.75 5.79
CA TRP A 28 -28.35 -14.32 5.85
C TRP A 28 -29.07 -13.57 4.72
N ALA A 29 -29.01 -14.06 3.48
CA ALA A 29 -29.67 -13.42 2.34
C ALA A 29 -31.20 -13.39 2.49
N SER A 30 -31.81 -14.41 3.11
CA SER A 30 -33.25 -14.49 3.34
C SER A 30 -33.74 -13.70 4.56
N CYS A 31 -32.85 -13.27 5.45
CA CYS A 31 -33.25 -12.44 6.59
C CYS A 31 -33.48 -10.99 6.13
N GLY A 32 -34.50 -10.32 6.67
CA GLY A 32 -34.80 -8.93 6.27
C GLY A 32 -33.68 -7.94 6.63
N ARG A 33 -32.99 -8.19 7.75
CA ARG A 33 -31.81 -7.43 8.18
C ARG A 33 -30.76 -8.36 8.77
N GLY A 34 -29.54 -8.35 8.25
CA GLY A 34 -28.53 -9.34 8.63
C GLY A 34 -27.09 -8.87 8.58
N LEU A 35 -26.30 -9.33 9.55
CA LEU A 35 -24.84 -9.16 9.58
C LEU A 35 -24.15 -10.49 9.29
N LEU A 36 -23.41 -10.55 8.18
CA LEU A 36 -22.58 -11.69 7.82
C LEU A 36 -21.12 -11.39 8.09
N TRP A 37 -20.44 -12.32 8.75
CA TRP A 37 -19.02 -12.25 9.03
C TRP A 37 -18.28 -13.36 8.30
N ILE A 38 -17.31 -13.00 7.46
CA ILE A 38 -16.43 -13.94 6.75
C ILE A 38 -15.01 -13.76 7.30
N LYS A 39 -14.55 -14.72 8.08
CA LYS A 39 -13.20 -14.71 8.66
C LYS A 39 -12.25 -15.63 7.90
N GLY A 40 -10.97 -15.35 8.02
CA GLY A 40 -9.95 -16.36 7.80
C GLY A 40 -8.51 -15.86 7.74
N GLU A 41 -7.57 -16.78 7.58
CA GLU A 41 -6.13 -16.56 7.55
C GLU A 41 -5.66 -15.72 6.35
N PRO A 42 -4.51 -15.03 6.44
CA PRO A 42 -3.91 -14.38 5.29
C PRO A 42 -3.81 -15.32 4.08
N GLY A 43 -4.36 -14.90 2.94
CA GLY A 43 -4.30 -15.69 1.70
C GLY A 43 -5.43 -16.71 1.51
N SER A 44 -6.42 -16.77 2.40
CA SER A 44 -7.63 -17.61 2.23
C SER A 44 -8.66 -17.08 1.20
N GLY A 45 -8.35 -16.03 0.42
CA GLY A 45 -9.25 -15.59 -0.65
C GLY A 45 -10.45 -14.71 -0.25
N LYS A 46 -10.52 -14.19 0.98
CA LYS A 46 -11.62 -13.29 1.45
C LYS A 46 -11.98 -12.17 0.49
N SER A 47 -10.97 -11.44 0.00
CA SER A 47 -11.18 -10.28 -0.88
C SER A 47 -11.71 -10.70 -2.25
N THR A 48 -11.20 -11.81 -2.79
CA THR A 48 -11.66 -12.41 -4.04
C THR A 48 -13.10 -12.91 -3.91
N LEU A 49 -13.44 -13.52 -2.77
CA LEU A 49 -14.78 -13.99 -2.47
C LEU A 49 -15.79 -12.83 -2.37
N LEU A 50 -15.42 -11.72 -1.72
CA LEU A 50 -16.27 -10.52 -1.69
C LEU A 50 -16.47 -9.91 -3.07
N ARG A 51 -15.40 -9.83 -3.87
CA ARG A 51 -15.50 -9.35 -5.26
C ARG A 51 -16.43 -10.25 -6.08
N TYR A 52 -16.33 -11.56 -5.91
CA TYR A 52 -17.22 -12.51 -6.57
C TYR A 52 -18.69 -12.26 -6.19
N VAL A 53 -19.00 -12.05 -4.91
CA VAL A 53 -20.36 -11.72 -4.45
C VAL A 53 -20.87 -10.42 -5.05
N LEU A 54 -20.04 -9.38 -5.13
CA LEU A 54 -20.39 -8.11 -5.76
C LEU A 54 -20.73 -8.28 -7.24
N ASP A 55 -19.90 -9.02 -7.97
CA ASP A 55 -20.08 -9.25 -9.40
C ASP A 55 -21.33 -10.09 -9.69
N HIS A 56 -21.79 -10.90 -8.71
CA HIS A 56 -22.93 -11.81 -8.84
C HIS A 56 -24.13 -11.41 -7.96
N ILE A 57 -24.15 -10.18 -7.46
CA ILE A 57 -25.12 -9.74 -6.43
C ILE A 57 -26.57 -9.81 -6.92
N VAL A 58 -26.78 -9.60 -8.22
CA VAL A 58 -28.08 -9.69 -8.91
C VAL A 58 -28.61 -11.14 -8.96
N THR A 59 -27.73 -12.13 -8.81
CA THR A 59 -28.07 -13.56 -8.90
C THR A 59 -28.27 -14.24 -7.55
N ILE A 60 -28.16 -13.50 -6.44
CA ILE A 60 -28.35 -14.06 -5.10
C ILE A 60 -29.83 -14.48 -4.94
N PRO A 61 -30.11 -15.76 -4.67
CA PRO A 61 -31.48 -16.23 -4.46
C PRO A 61 -32.07 -15.60 -3.20
N ASN A 62 -33.30 -15.09 -3.28
CA ASN A 62 -34.08 -14.51 -2.16
C ASN A 62 -33.68 -13.11 -1.66
N THR A 63 -32.69 -12.45 -2.29
CA THR A 63 -32.57 -10.99 -2.18
C THR A 63 -33.60 -10.36 -3.10
N GLY A 64 -34.63 -9.70 -2.54
CA GLY A 64 -35.64 -9.00 -3.34
C GLY A 64 -35.00 -7.91 -4.20
N GLU A 65 -35.68 -7.51 -5.29
CA GLU A 65 -35.31 -6.30 -6.04
C GLU A 65 -35.21 -5.12 -5.05
N GLY A 66 -34.01 -4.56 -4.88
CA GLY A 66 -33.75 -3.45 -3.94
C GLY A 66 -33.07 -3.82 -2.61
N ALA A 67 -32.47 -5.00 -2.47
CA ALA A 67 -31.64 -5.32 -1.31
C ALA A 67 -30.37 -4.45 -1.25
N LEU A 68 -30.14 -3.77 -0.13
CA LEU A 68 -28.97 -2.94 0.09
C LEU A 68 -27.86 -3.75 0.75
N ILE A 69 -26.77 -4.03 0.02
CA ILE A 69 -25.60 -4.75 0.53
C ILE A 69 -24.43 -3.78 0.73
N LEU A 70 -23.96 -3.67 1.98
CA LEU A 70 -22.78 -2.89 2.34
C LEU A 70 -21.62 -3.81 2.70
N LEU A 71 -20.41 -3.47 2.25
CA LEU A 71 -19.23 -4.31 2.43
C LEU A 71 -18.12 -3.56 3.15
N PHE A 72 -17.42 -4.23 4.05
CA PHE A 72 -16.20 -3.67 4.61
C PHE A 72 -15.14 -4.73 4.90
N PHE A 73 -13.89 -4.36 4.64
CA PHE A 73 -12.71 -5.20 4.84
C PHE A 73 -11.87 -4.63 5.98
N PHE A 74 -11.79 -5.36 7.09
CA PHE A 74 -10.89 -5.02 8.19
C PHE A 74 -9.46 -5.39 7.85
N HIS A 75 -8.56 -4.41 7.96
CA HIS A 75 -7.15 -4.65 7.76
C HIS A 75 -6.34 -3.96 8.86
N GLY A 76 -5.82 -4.74 9.81
CA GLY A 76 -5.05 -4.23 10.94
C GLY A 76 -3.81 -3.40 10.56
N ARG A 77 -3.30 -3.57 9.33
CA ARG A 77 -2.14 -2.84 8.78
C ARG A 77 -2.46 -1.98 7.55
N GLY A 78 -3.75 -1.77 7.31
CA GLY A 78 -4.20 -0.91 6.24
C GLY A 78 -3.99 0.56 6.54
N THR A 79 -4.53 1.40 5.68
CA THR A 79 -4.59 2.84 5.95
C THR A 79 -5.34 3.10 7.26
N GLU A 80 -5.17 4.29 7.83
CA GLU A 80 -5.99 4.78 8.96
C GLU A 80 -7.48 4.42 8.79
N LEU A 81 -8.03 4.55 7.58
CA LEU A 81 -9.43 4.26 7.28
C LEU A 81 -9.79 2.76 7.21
N GLN A 82 -8.82 1.85 7.14
CA GLN A 82 -9.07 0.40 7.10
C GLN A 82 -8.90 -0.29 8.46
N ARG A 83 -8.21 0.39 9.39
CA ARG A 83 -7.97 -0.09 10.75
C ARG A 83 -8.79 0.61 11.81
N THR A 84 -9.33 1.80 11.50
CA THR A 84 -10.03 2.62 12.48
C THR A 84 -11.55 2.47 12.43
N PRO A 85 -12.19 2.63 13.59
CA PRO A 85 -13.61 2.93 13.73
C PRO A 85 -14.18 3.95 12.73
N LEU A 86 -13.51 5.08 12.62
CA LEU A 86 -13.92 6.20 11.78
C LEU A 86 -13.88 5.82 10.31
N GLY A 87 -12.93 4.98 9.93
CA GLY A 87 -12.79 4.43 8.59
C GLY A 87 -13.91 3.49 8.18
N LEU A 88 -14.29 2.57 9.08
CA LEU A 88 -15.48 1.72 8.93
C LEU A 88 -16.73 2.56 8.68
N PHE A 89 -17.01 3.50 9.57
CA PHE A 89 -18.19 4.37 9.43
C PHE A 89 -18.18 5.17 8.14
N ARG A 90 -17.06 5.83 7.82
CA ARG A 90 -16.94 6.59 6.57
C ARG A 90 -17.21 5.72 5.35
N SER A 91 -16.73 4.47 5.36
CA SER A 91 -16.93 3.53 4.25
C SER A 91 -18.37 3.10 4.09
N LEU A 92 -19.00 2.67 5.18
CA LEU A 92 -20.38 2.22 5.17
C LEU A 92 -21.32 3.38 4.83
N LEU A 93 -21.08 4.57 5.40
CA LEU A 93 -21.84 5.78 5.09
C LEU A 93 -21.70 6.18 3.62
N HIS A 94 -20.49 6.15 3.07
CA HIS A 94 -20.28 6.46 1.66
C HIS A 94 -21.02 5.48 0.74
N GLN A 95 -20.97 4.18 1.04
CA GLN A 95 -21.71 3.16 0.28
C GLN A 95 -23.23 3.33 0.41
N LEU A 96 -23.70 3.64 1.62
CA LEU A 96 -25.11 3.90 1.91
C LEU A 96 -25.61 5.13 1.15
N LEU A 97 -24.91 6.26 1.22
CA LEU A 97 -25.28 7.49 0.50
C LEU A 97 -25.23 7.35 -1.02
N ARG A 98 -24.35 6.49 -1.53
CA ARG A 98 -24.27 6.20 -2.97
C ARG A 98 -25.46 5.37 -3.46
N GLN A 99 -25.99 4.48 -2.62
CA GLN A 99 -27.10 3.59 -2.97
C GLN A 99 -28.47 4.17 -2.58
N VAL A 100 -28.54 4.96 -1.51
CA VAL A 100 -29.76 5.59 -0.97
C VAL A 100 -29.43 7.03 -0.52
N PRO A 101 -29.38 8.01 -1.45
CA PRO A 101 -29.02 9.40 -1.14
C PRO A 101 -29.98 10.08 -0.14
N GLU A 102 -31.24 9.65 -0.11
CA GLU A 102 -32.31 10.19 0.75
C GLU A 102 -32.12 9.87 2.24
N ALA A 103 -31.28 8.88 2.58
CA ALA A 103 -30.99 8.52 3.97
C ALA A 103 -30.13 9.56 4.71
N LEU A 104 -29.60 10.56 4.00
CA LEU A 104 -28.67 11.57 4.53
C LEU A 104 -29.28 12.38 5.69
N THR A 105 -30.56 12.77 5.59
CA THR A 105 -31.26 13.58 6.60
C THR A 105 -31.41 12.83 7.93
N ASP A 106 -31.88 11.58 7.90
CA ASP A 106 -32.08 10.76 9.11
C ASP A 106 -30.76 10.38 9.80
N LEU A 107 -29.69 10.22 9.02
CA LEU A 107 -28.34 9.93 9.51
C LEU A 107 -27.69 11.12 10.18
N VAL A 108 -27.89 12.34 9.66
CA VAL A 108 -27.32 13.56 10.23
C VAL A 108 -27.94 13.85 11.61
N ASP A 109 -29.26 13.68 11.74
CA ASP A 109 -29.97 13.88 13.02
C ASP A 109 -29.53 12.85 14.09
N THR A 110 -29.36 11.58 13.68
CA THR A 110 -28.86 10.51 14.56
C THR A 110 -27.39 10.72 14.95
N PHE A 111 -26.57 11.26 14.05
CA PHE A 111 -25.14 11.50 14.26
C PHE A 111 -24.91 12.70 15.19
N GLN A 112 -25.63 13.80 15.01
CA GLN A 112 -25.55 14.98 15.88
C GLN A 112 -25.91 14.66 17.33
N GLN A 113 -26.91 13.80 17.57
CA GLN A 113 -27.28 13.36 18.92
C GLN A 113 -26.21 12.53 19.65
N ARG A 114 -25.23 11.95 18.95
CA ARG A 114 -24.34 10.92 19.51
C ARG A 114 -22.85 11.28 19.52
N CYS A 115 -22.45 12.34 18.81
CA CYS A 115 -21.09 12.88 18.80
C CYS A 115 -20.60 13.42 20.17
N GLU A 116 -21.47 13.56 21.17
CA GLU A 116 -21.12 14.08 22.50
C GLU A 116 -20.38 13.06 23.40
N THR A 117 -20.15 11.80 22.98
CA THR A 117 -19.81 10.70 23.93
C THR A 117 -18.64 9.78 23.58
N VAL A 118 -17.83 10.04 22.55
CA VAL A 118 -16.76 9.08 22.16
C VAL A 118 -15.43 9.76 21.88
N ASP A 119 -14.49 9.57 22.81
CA ASP A 119 -13.06 9.84 22.62
C ASP A 119 -12.25 8.53 22.75
N GLU A 120 -11.10 8.53 22.06
CA GLU A 120 -9.98 7.55 22.09
C GLU A 120 -10.08 6.19 21.38
N SER A 121 -8.95 5.81 20.76
CA SER A 121 -8.72 4.70 19.83
C SER A 121 -8.24 3.40 20.49
N GLY A 122 -8.73 2.24 20.01
CA GLY A 122 -8.17 0.91 20.33
C GLY A 122 -9.08 -0.26 19.98
N GLN A 123 -8.56 -1.49 20.11
CA GLN A 123 -9.18 -2.79 19.80
C GLN A 123 -10.61 -2.99 20.39
N LYS A 124 -10.89 -2.38 21.55
CA LYS A 124 -12.20 -2.41 22.21
C LYS A 124 -13.30 -1.66 21.43
N ASN A 125 -12.93 -0.76 20.52
CA ASN A 125 -13.88 0.05 19.77
C ASN A 125 -14.54 -0.71 18.63
N ALA A 126 -13.83 -1.59 17.91
CA ALA A 126 -14.44 -2.38 16.82
C ALA A 126 -15.72 -3.13 17.29
N VAL A 127 -15.67 -3.65 18.51
CA VAL A 127 -16.80 -4.31 19.19
C VAL A 127 -17.93 -3.37 19.53
N ARG A 128 -17.59 -2.23 20.12
CA ARG A 128 -18.56 -1.20 20.46
C ARG A 128 -19.24 -0.64 19.21
N LEU A 129 -18.50 -0.50 18.11
CA LEU A 129 -18.98 0.09 16.86
C LEU A 129 -19.84 -0.84 16.04
N VAL A 130 -19.48 -2.13 15.95
CA VAL A 130 -20.36 -3.12 15.32
C VAL A 130 -21.69 -3.18 16.09
N ARG A 131 -21.65 -3.05 17.42
CA ARG A 131 -22.86 -2.95 18.26
C ARG A 131 -23.63 -1.64 18.02
N GLU A 132 -22.95 -0.51 17.93
CA GLU A 132 -23.56 0.81 17.67
C GLU A 132 -24.16 0.88 16.27
N PHE A 133 -23.46 0.36 15.26
CA PHE A 133 -23.97 0.27 13.89
C PHE A 133 -25.14 -0.70 13.80
N LYS A 134 -25.10 -1.85 14.49
CA LYS A 134 -26.24 -2.77 14.61
C LYS A 134 -27.47 -2.06 15.21
N SER A 135 -27.28 -1.24 16.24
CA SER A 135 -28.36 -0.43 16.83
C SER A 135 -28.91 0.62 15.84
N LEU A 136 -28.04 1.27 15.07
CA LEU A 136 -28.44 2.24 14.04
C LEU A 136 -29.22 1.56 12.90
N VAL A 137 -28.75 0.39 12.45
CA VAL A 137 -29.41 -0.44 11.42
C VAL A 137 -30.75 -0.99 11.89
N GLN A 138 -30.90 -1.30 13.18
CA GLN A 138 -32.18 -1.68 13.77
C GLN A 138 -33.15 -0.49 13.88
N GLY A 139 -32.62 0.73 14.05
CA GLY A 139 -33.41 1.97 14.15
C GLY A 139 -33.88 2.57 12.82
N LEU A 140 -33.33 2.14 11.68
CA LEU A 140 -33.78 2.61 10.35
C LEU A 140 -35.25 2.20 10.09
N PRO A 141 -36.09 3.08 9.53
CA PRO A 141 -37.48 2.76 9.19
C PRO A 141 -37.54 1.52 8.32
N SER A 142 -38.54 0.66 8.53
CA SER A 142 -38.82 -0.47 7.64
C SER A 142 -39.43 0.06 6.34
N THR A 143 -38.62 0.67 5.47
CA THR A 143 -38.91 0.63 4.04
C THR A 143 -38.94 -0.85 3.65
N GLY A 144 -39.83 -1.28 2.78
CA GLY A 144 -40.00 -2.71 2.41
C GLY A 144 -38.79 -3.36 1.71
N SER A 145 -37.60 -2.77 1.81
CA SER A 145 -36.35 -3.17 1.21
C SER A 145 -35.50 -3.96 2.22
N GLN A 146 -34.93 -5.08 1.80
CA GLN A 146 -34.01 -5.86 2.63
C GLN A 146 -32.67 -5.13 2.79
N PHE A 147 -32.05 -5.22 3.98
CA PHE A 147 -30.80 -4.52 4.28
C PHE A 147 -29.76 -5.47 4.87
N HIS A 148 -28.62 -5.59 4.20
CA HIS A 148 -27.62 -6.61 4.48
C HIS A 148 -26.23 -5.98 4.57
N ILE A 149 -25.43 -6.42 5.56
CA ILE A 149 -24.04 -5.99 5.67
C ILE A 149 -23.17 -7.24 5.75
N CYS A 150 -22.10 -7.25 4.96
CA CYS A 150 -21.09 -8.29 5.01
C CYS A 150 -19.72 -7.71 5.39
N PHE A 151 -19.12 -8.31 6.41
CA PHE A 151 -17.78 -7.97 6.89
C PHE A 151 -16.81 -9.09 6.57
N THR A 152 -15.60 -8.71 6.16
CA THR A 152 -14.46 -9.63 6.10
C THR A 152 -13.33 -9.18 6.99
N CYS A 153 -12.64 -10.12 7.60
CA CYS A 153 -11.48 -9.84 8.46
C CYS A 153 -10.50 -11.03 8.55
N ARG A 154 -9.31 -10.75 9.08
CA ARG A 154 -8.44 -11.79 9.67
C ARG A 154 -8.99 -12.21 11.04
N HIS A 155 -8.40 -13.18 11.73
CA HIS A 155 -8.81 -13.62 13.08
C HIS A 155 -8.74 -12.55 14.22
N TYR A 156 -8.88 -11.26 13.91
CA TYR A 156 -8.75 -10.14 14.82
C TYR A 156 -9.61 -8.92 14.40
N PRO A 157 -10.26 -8.20 15.36
CA PRO A 157 -10.48 -8.56 16.75
C PRO A 157 -11.77 -9.38 16.92
N ILE A 158 -11.69 -10.35 17.84
CA ILE A 158 -12.76 -11.26 18.25
C ILE A 158 -13.96 -10.44 18.78
N LEU A 159 -15.06 -10.48 18.04
CA LEU A 159 -16.38 -10.04 18.47
C LEU A 159 -17.12 -11.22 19.04
N ASP A 160 -16.74 -11.64 20.24
CA ASP A 160 -17.46 -12.72 20.90
C ASP A 160 -18.90 -12.22 21.15
N GLN A 161 -19.87 -12.89 20.50
CA GLN A 161 -21.34 -12.80 20.67
C GLN A 161 -22.18 -11.78 19.87
N ALA A 162 -21.65 -11.02 18.90
CA ALA A 162 -22.47 -9.99 18.20
C ALA A 162 -23.04 -10.38 16.82
N CYS A 163 -22.43 -11.35 16.13
CA CYS A 163 -22.75 -11.72 14.75
C CYS A 163 -23.67 -12.95 14.68
N GLN A 164 -24.75 -12.85 13.90
CA GLN A 164 -25.73 -13.94 13.73
C GLN A 164 -25.26 -14.99 12.71
N PHE A 165 -24.47 -14.58 11.73
CA PHE A 165 -24.01 -15.41 10.62
C PHE A 165 -22.49 -15.31 10.49
N GLU A 166 -21.81 -16.44 10.56
CA GLU A 166 -20.35 -16.54 10.50
C GLU A 166 -19.91 -17.65 9.54
N ILE A 167 -18.90 -17.36 8.71
CA ILE A 167 -18.28 -18.30 7.77
C ILE A 167 -16.76 -18.24 7.98
N CYS A 168 -16.16 -19.40 8.22
CA CYS A 168 -14.71 -19.59 8.34
C CYS A 168 -14.17 -20.14 7.01
N LEU A 169 -13.35 -19.37 6.29
CA LEU A 169 -12.93 -19.79 4.95
C LEU A 169 -12.00 -21.00 4.96
N GLU A 170 -11.25 -21.21 6.02
CA GLU A 170 -10.31 -22.33 6.15
C GLU A 170 -11.03 -23.67 6.15
N GLU A 171 -12.25 -23.69 6.69
CA GLU A 171 -13.11 -24.87 6.78
C GLU A 171 -13.88 -25.12 5.47
N GLU A 172 -14.13 -24.06 4.68
CA GLU A 172 -15.03 -24.12 3.52
C GLU A 172 -14.31 -24.05 2.15
N ASN A 173 -13.05 -23.61 2.11
CA ASN A 173 -12.32 -23.38 0.85
C ASN A 173 -11.77 -24.64 0.17
N GLU A 174 -11.85 -25.81 0.80
CA GLU A 174 -11.20 -27.03 0.29
C GLU A 174 -11.59 -27.33 -1.17
N GLN A 175 -12.88 -27.17 -1.51
CA GLN A 175 -13.38 -27.43 -2.86
C GLN A 175 -12.85 -26.43 -3.89
N ASP A 176 -12.71 -25.16 -3.53
CA ASP A 176 -12.15 -24.12 -4.40
C ASP A 176 -10.67 -24.39 -4.68
N ILE A 177 -9.90 -24.70 -3.63
CA ILE A 177 -8.50 -25.07 -3.76
C ILE A 177 -8.37 -26.31 -4.65
N SER A 178 -9.20 -27.33 -4.41
CA SER A 178 -9.19 -28.56 -5.22
C SER A 178 -9.50 -28.30 -6.69
N THR A 179 -10.46 -27.41 -6.97
CA THR A 179 -10.83 -27.02 -8.33
C THR A 179 -9.70 -26.26 -9.01
N TYR A 180 -9.08 -25.32 -8.31
CA TYR A 180 -7.91 -24.58 -8.79
C TYR A 180 -6.73 -25.51 -9.10
N VAL A 181 -6.31 -26.35 -8.13
CA VAL A 181 -5.16 -27.26 -8.28
C VAL A 181 -5.37 -28.21 -9.44
N ARG A 182 -6.55 -28.84 -9.57
CA ARG A 182 -6.84 -29.73 -10.71
C ARG A 182 -6.79 -29.02 -12.05
N THR A 183 -7.29 -27.77 -12.10
CA THR A 183 -7.29 -26.97 -13.33
C THR A 183 -5.88 -26.63 -13.76
N GLN A 184 -5.03 -26.16 -12.84
CA GLN A 184 -3.64 -25.83 -13.14
C GLN A 184 -2.79 -27.05 -13.52
N LEU A 185 -2.94 -28.18 -12.81
CA LEU A 185 -2.19 -29.41 -13.09
C LEU A 185 -2.71 -30.19 -14.31
N SER A 186 -3.82 -29.74 -14.93
CA SER A 186 -4.40 -30.37 -16.11
C SER A 186 -3.47 -30.39 -17.34
N VAL A 187 -2.43 -29.55 -17.33
CA VAL A 187 -1.36 -29.54 -18.35
C VAL A 187 -0.57 -30.84 -18.40
N SER A 188 -0.49 -31.58 -17.27
CA SER A 188 0.19 -32.86 -17.16
C SER A 188 -0.82 -33.96 -16.84
N ARG A 189 -0.98 -34.90 -17.79
CA ARG A 189 -1.91 -36.02 -17.64
C ARG A 189 -1.52 -36.92 -16.47
N GLU A 190 -0.22 -37.11 -16.25
CA GLU A 190 0.32 -37.95 -15.18
C GLU A 190 -0.05 -37.36 -13.81
N LEU A 191 0.23 -36.06 -13.58
CA LEU A 191 -0.17 -35.35 -12.36
C LEU A 191 -1.68 -35.39 -12.14
N THR A 192 -2.48 -35.16 -13.19
CA THR A 192 -3.95 -35.12 -13.10
C THR A 192 -4.54 -36.45 -12.61
N THR A 193 -3.98 -37.58 -13.05
CA THR A 193 -4.46 -38.92 -12.67
C THR A 193 -3.92 -39.42 -11.33
N SER A 194 -2.95 -38.72 -10.75
CA SER A 194 -2.25 -39.12 -9.53
C SER A 194 -2.96 -38.68 -8.24
N THR A 195 -2.36 -39.00 -7.09
CA THR A 195 -2.70 -38.53 -5.75
C THR A 195 -2.30 -37.07 -5.49
N ILE A 196 -1.44 -36.48 -6.32
CA ILE A 196 -0.84 -35.15 -6.13
C ILE A 196 -1.88 -34.04 -5.91
N PRO A 197 -2.94 -33.88 -6.74
CA PRO A 197 -3.91 -32.81 -6.53
C PRO A 197 -4.62 -32.88 -5.18
N LYS A 198 -4.89 -34.10 -4.69
CA LYS A 198 -5.52 -34.32 -3.38
C LYS A 198 -4.56 -34.01 -2.25
N LEU A 199 -3.28 -34.37 -2.39
CA LEU A 199 -2.24 -34.06 -1.40
C LEU A 199 -2.06 -32.55 -1.23
N ILE A 200 -1.91 -31.80 -2.32
CA ILE A 200 -1.79 -30.34 -2.27
C ILE A 200 -3.04 -29.71 -1.64
N THR A 201 -4.24 -30.14 -2.05
CA THR A 201 -5.50 -29.63 -1.49
C THR A 201 -5.56 -29.80 0.03
N LYS A 202 -5.21 -31.00 0.51
CA LYS A 202 -5.25 -31.32 1.94
C LYS A 202 -4.19 -30.56 2.74
N HIS A 203 -2.97 -30.44 2.20
CA HIS A 203 -1.87 -29.73 2.85
C HIS A 203 -2.06 -28.21 2.91
N ALA A 204 -2.83 -27.64 1.98
CA ALA A 204 -3.12 -26.21 1.97
C ALA A 204 -3.95 -25.74 3.18
N GLN A 205 -4.68 -26.63 3.87
CA GLN A 205 -5.47 -26.32 5.07
C GLN A 205 -6.35 -25.06 4.92
N GLY A 206 -6.96 -24.88 3.73
CA GLY A 206 -7.82 -23.74 3.43
C GLY A 206 -7.10 -22.43 3.04
N VAL A 207 -5.76 -22.41 3.05
CA VAL A 207 -4.91 -21.29 2.63
C VAL A 207 -4.65 -21.35 1.12
N PHE A 208 -5.46 -20.63 0.34
CA PHE A 208 -5.41 -20.68 -1.13
C PHE A 208 -4.04 -20.28 -1.71
N ILE A 209 -3.40 -19.24 -1.16
CA ILE A 209 -2.09 -18.79 -1.62
C ILE A 209 -0.99 -19.83 -1.42
N TRP A 210 -1.12 -20.72 -0.43
CA TRP A 210 -0.20 -21.84 -0.25
C TRP A 210 -0.30 -22.80 -1.45
N ALA A 211 -1.53 -23.19 -1.81
CA ALA A 211 -1.76 -24.07 -2.96
C ALA A 211 -1.29 -23.42 -4.28
N TYR A 212 -1.48 -22.11 -4.44
CA TYR A 212 -0.97 -21.34 -5.57
C TYR A 212 0.55 -21.48 -5.74
N LEU A 213 1.31 -21.26 -4.66
CA LEU A 213 2.78 -21.32 -4.67
C LEU A 213 3.31 -22.75 -4.87
N VAL A 214 2.66 -23.72 -4.25
CA VAL A 214 3.08 -25.13 -4.36
C VAL A 214 2.82 -25.68 -5.76
N VAL A 215 1.71 -25.32 -6.40
CA VAL A 215 1.42 -25.75 -7.77
C VAL A 215 2.53 -25.34 -8.74
N ASP A 216 3.01 -24.10 -8.68
CA ASP A 216 4.10 -23.61 -9.53
C ASP A 216 5.39 -24.42 -9.32
N ARG A 217 5.77 -24.66 -8.05
CA ARG A 217 6.94 -25.50 -7.70
C ARG A 217 6.80 -26.93 -8.23
N ILE A 218 5.60 -27.52 -8.16
CA ILE A 218 5.35 -28.87 -8.66
C ILE A 218 5.40 -28.93 -10.19
N LEU A 219 4.85 -27.92 -10.88
CA LEU A 219 4.94 -27.83 -12.33
C LEU A 219 6.40 -27.71 -12.80
N ASP A 220 7.22 -26.94 -12.09
CA ASP A 220 8.66 -26.85 -12.37
C ASP A 220 9.38 -28.19 -12.22
N LEU A 221 9.05 -28.97 -11.18
CA LEU A 221 9.61 -30.31 -10.98
C LEU A 221 9.16 -31.30 -12.06
N ASP A 222 7.88 -31.28 -12.44
CA ASP A 222 7.32 -32.11 -13.51
C ASP A 222 7.96 -31.78 -14.87
N ASN A 223 8.06 -30.50 -15.19
CA ASN A 223 8.75 -30.01 -16.39
C ASN A 223 10.25 -30.38 -16.39
N GLY A 224 10.86 -30.51 -15.22
CA GLY A 224 12.22 -31.01 -15.02
C GLY A 224 12.36 -32.54 -15.12
N GLY A 225 11.27 -33.28 -15.35
CA GLY A 225 11.25 -34.74 -15.47
C GLY A 225 11.32 -35.49 -14.14
N ALA A 226 10.93 -34.86 -13.03
CA ALA A 226 10.86 -35.54 -11.74
C ALA A 226 9.74 -36.59 -11.72
N GLY A 227 10.04 -37.80 -11.24
CA GLY A 227 9.01 -38.83 -11.06
C GLY A 227 8.05 -38.51 -9.89
N LEU A 228 6.82 -39.05 -9.95
CA LEU A 228 5.75 -38.77 -8.98
C LEU A 228 6.15 -38.91 -7.51
N ARG A 229 6.98 -39.91 -7.15
CA ARG A 229 7.45 -40.08 -5.76
C ARG A 229 8.27 -38.90 -5.26
N LYS A 230 9.17 -38.37 -6.10
CA LYS A 230 9.98 -37.20 -5.77
C LYS A 230 9.10 -35.96 -5.59
N ILE A 231 8.04 -35.85 -6.38
CA ILE A 231 7.03 -34.78 -6.26
C ILE A 231 6.25 -34.93 -4.94
N GLU A 232 5.84 -36.15 -4.57
CA GLU A 232 5.20 -36.41 -3.27
C GLU A 232 6.12 -36.04 -2.10
N ASP A 233 7.38 -36.49 -2.14
CA ASP A 233 8.38 -36.19 -1.11
C ASP A 233 8.59 -34.67 -0.97
N GLU A 234 8.63 -33.94 -2.09
CA GLU A 234 8.70 -32.49 -2.08
C GLU A 234 7.49 -31.89 -1.35
N ILE A 235 6.26 -32.31 -1.68
CA ILE A 235 5.03 -31.78 -1.04
C ILE A 235 5.06 -32.01 0.47
N TYR A 236 5.52 -33.18 0.93
CA TYR A 236 5.65 -33.46 2.36
C TYR A 236 6.74 -32.64 3.05
N SER A 237 7.77 -32.21 2.31
CA SER A 237 8.83 -31.35 2.84
C SER A 237 8.41 -29.89 2.99
N ILE A 238 7.37 -29.45 2.27
CA ILE A 238 6.91 -28.06 2.28
C ILE A 238 6.17 -27.78 3.60
N PRO A 239 6.54 -26.71 4.35
CA PRO A 239 5.83 -26.34 5.57
C PRO A 239 4.35 -26.03 5.31
N PRO A 240 3.42 -26.50 6.14
CA PRO A 240 1.99 -26.21 5.99
C PRO A 240 1.63 -24.77 6.38
N ASP A 241 2.40 -24.16 7.29
CA ASP A 241 2.24 -22.75 7.64
C ASP A 241 2.75 -21.84 6.52
N LEU A 242 1.98 -20.80 6.22
CA LEU A 242 2.27 -19.91 5.10
C LEU A 242 3.53 -19.06 5.33
N ASP A 243 3.78 -18.62 6.55
CA ASP A 243 4.96 -17.83 6.86
C ASP A 243 6.23 -18.70 6.85
N ASP A 244 6.13 -19.95 7.30
CA ASP A 244 7.22 -20.92 7.20
C ASP A 244 7.52 -21.27 5.73
N LEU A 245 6.49 -21.41 4.88
CA LEU A 245 6.68 -21.53 3.43
C LEU A 245 7.39 -20.31 2.84
N TYR A 246 7.00 -19.10 3.21
CA TYR A 246 7.73 -17.90 2.78
C TYR A 246 9.18 -17.92 3.27
N HIS A 247 9.44 -18.34 4.51
CA HIS A 247 10.79 -18.51 5.03
C HIS A 247 11.63 -19.51 4.22
N ASP A 248 11.06 -20.64 3.81
CA ASP A 248 11.73 -21.61 2.95
C ASP A 248 12.09 -21.00 1.59
N LEU A 249 11.15 -20.27 0.97
CA LEU A 249 11.37 -19.59 -0.32
C LEU A 249 12.51 -18.57 -0.25
N ILE A 250 12.57 -17.77 0.82
CA ILE A 250 13.61 -16.73 0.96
C ILE A 250 14.99 -17.31 1.31
N ARG A 251 15.04 -18.44 2.04
CA ARG A 251 16.30 -19.08 2.44
C ARG A 251 17.13 -19.47 1.22
N ASN A 252 16.45 -19.95 0.19
CA ASN A 252 17.02 -20.44 -1.06
C ASN A 252 16.95 -19.39 -2.18
N MET A 253 16.99 -18.09 -1.86
CA MET A 253 17.14 -17.03 -2.86
C MET A 253 18.61 -16.87 -3.27
N ASP A 254 18.84 -16.95 -4.57
CA ASP A 254 20.07 -16.52 -5.22
C ASP A 254 20.12 -14.98 -5.28
N GLU A 255 21.32 -14.40 -5.41
CA GLU A 255 21.53 -12.96 -5.60
C GLU A 255 20.84 -12.06 -4.54
N ARG A 256 20.98 -12.46 -3.26
CA ARG A 256 20.33 -11.79 -2.13
C ARG A 256 20.36 -10.25 -2.14
N PRO A 257 21.45 -9.56 -2.51
CA PRO A 257 21.45 -8.09 -2.57
C PRO A 257 20.44 -7.51 -3.57
N ALA A 258 20.30 -8.13 -4.75
CA ALA A 258 19.35 -7.72 -5.76
C ALA A 258 17.90 -8.06 -5.35
N SER A 259 17.69 -9.24 -4.77
CA SER A 259 16.39 -9.66 -4.24
C SER A 259 15.92 -8.74 -3.11
N LEU A 260 16.81 -8.42 -2.16
CA LEU A 260 16.54 -7.45 -1.09
C LEU A 260 16.17 -6.08 -1.66
N LYS A 261 16.90 -5.58 -2.66
CA LYS A 261 16.61 -4.30 -3.33
C LYS A 261 15.22 -4.29 -3.96
N LEU A 262 14.89 -5.34 -4.72
CA LEU A 262 13.58 -5.51 -5.34
C LEU A 262 12.46 -5.47 -4.30
N ILE A 263 12.60 -6.28 -3.25
CA ILE A 263 11.60 -6.42 -2.19
C ILE A 263 11.44 -5.08 -1.43
N GLN A 264 12.53 -4.37 -1.16
CA GLN A 264 12.48 -3.04 -0.54
C GLN A 264 11.67 -2.05 -1.40
N TRP A 265 11.88 -2.03 -2.72
CA TRP A 265 11.11 -1.18 -3.64
C TRP A 265 9.62 -1.53 -3.61
N ILE A 266 9.25 -2.80 -3.66
CA ILE A 266 7.82 -3.21 -3.65
C ILE A 266 7.18 -2.93 -2.27
N CYS A 267 7.90 -3.15 -1.17
CA CYS A 267 7.39 -2.93 0.18
C CYS A 267 7.17 -1.44 0.50
N PHE A 268 8.16 -0.59 0.19
CA PHE A 268 8.30 0.73 0.79
C PHE A 268 8.15 1.90 -0.18
N ALA A 269 7.97 1.65 -1.47
CA ALA A 269 7.65 2.72 -2.40
C ALA A 269 6.37 3.47 -1.98
N VAL A 270 6.35 4.79 -2.20
CA VAL A 270 5.21 5.67 -1.86
C VAL A 270 3.95 5.26 -2.62
N ARG A 271 4.14 4.74 -3.83
CA ARG A 271 3.15 4.07 -4.67
C ARG A 271 3.81 2.90 -5.41
N PRO A 272 3.04 1.93 -5.92
CA PRO A 272 3.59 0.92 -6.81
C PRO A 272 4.32 1.55 -8.00
N LEU A 273 5.47 0.97 -8.36
CA LEU A 273 6.27 1.40 -9.51
C LEU A 273 5.77 0.69 -10.77
N SER A 274 5.85 1.39 -11.90
CA SER A 274 5.75 0.73 -13.21
C SER A 274 6.99 -0.14 -13.47
N LEU A 275 6.88 -1.06 -14.42
CA LEU A 275 8.00 -1.91 -14.85
C LEU A 275 9.20 -1.08 -15.31
N ASP A 276 8.96 0.02 -16.01
CA ASP A 276 10.01 0.90 -16.53
C ASP A 276 10.65 1.75 -15.41
N GLU A 277 9.86 2.22 -14.44
CA GLU A 277 10.38 2.87 -13.24
C GLU A 277 11.25 1.91 -12.41
N LEU A 278 10.75 0.69 -12.17
CA LEU A 278 11.46 -0.31 -11.39
C LEU A 278 12.77 -0.75 -12.07
N ARG A 279 12.81 -0.84 -13.40
CA ARG A 279 14.05 -1.11 -14.16
C ARG A 279 15.16 -0.13 -13.77
N TRP A 280 14.84 1.17 -13.76
CA TRP A 280 15.78 2.20 -13.36
C TRP A 280 16.09 2.18 -11.87
N ALA A 281 15.09 1.91 -11.03
CA ALA A 281 15.26 1.80 -9.60
C ALA A 281 16.15 0.61 -9.18
N MET A 282 16.18 -0.45 -9.99
CA MET A 282 17.03 -1.63 -9.80
C MET A 282 18.47 -1.39 -10.26
N ILE A 283 18.69 -0.68 -11.37
CA ILE A 283 20.05 -0.42 -11.88
C ILE A 283 20.75 0.74 -11.15
N VAL A 284 20.01 1.81 -10.82
CA VAL A 284 20.55 2.94 -10.06
C VAL A 284 20.51 2.56 -8.58
N ASP A 285 21.66 2.44 -7.96
CA ASP A 285 21.77 2.29 -6.51
C ASP A 285 22.26 3.58 -5.85
N ALA A 286 22.13 3.63 -4.53
CA ALA A 286 22.84 4.62 -3.73
C ALA A 286 24.33 4.63 -4.11
N ASP A 287 24.95 3.45 -4.17
CA ASP A 287 26.39 3.30 -4.44
C ASP A 287 26.69 3.09 -5.93
N CYS A 288 25.82 3.59 -6.82
CA CYS A 288 26.02 3.47 -8.26
C CYS A 288 27.39 4.05 -8.65
N LEU A 289 28.15 3.33 -9.49
CA LEU A 289 29.45 3.79 -9.99
C LEU A 289 29.31 4.62 -11.28
N HIS A 290 28.16 4.53 -11.93
CA HIS A 290 27.88 5.11 -13.24
C HIS A 290 27.33 6.52 -13.11
N LYS A 291 27.95 7.47 -13.81
CA LYS A 291 27.60 8.89 -13.71
C LYS A 291 26.51 9.32 -14.69
N SER A 292 26.24 8.48 -15.68
CA SER A 292 25.25 8.71 -16.72
C SER A 292 24.31 7.53 -16.90
N LEU A 293 23.10 7.80 -17.38
CA LEU A 293 22.12 6.77 -17.73
C LEU A 293 22.61 5.90 -18.88
N GLN A 294 23.43 6.43 -19.80
CA GLN A 294 24.07 5.64 -20.86
C GLN A 294 25.10 4.64 -20.30
N GLU A 295 25.91 5.03 -19.32
CA GLU A 295 26.81 4.09 -18.64
C GLU A 295 26.02 2.98 -17.94
N CYS A 296 24.92 3.32 -17.24
CA CYS A 296 24.03 2.32 -16.65
C CYS A 296 23.48 1.34 -17.71
N LYS A 297 23.06 1.84 -18.89
CA LYS A 297 22.54 1.00 -19.99
C LYS A 297 23.56 0.02 -20.56
N ASN A 298 24.84 0.37 -20.49
CA ASN A 298 25.94 -0.46 -21.03
C ASN A 298 26.40 -1.55 -20.07
N THR A 299 25.85 -1.61 -18.85
CA THR A 299 26.16 -2.67 -17.89
C THR A 299 25.47 -3.99 -18.27
N GLU A 300 26.06 -5.11 -17.87
CA GLU A 300 25.48 -6.44 -18.07
C GLU A 300 24.17 -6.63 -17.28
N ASP A 301 24.00 -5.89 -16.19
CA ASP A 301 22.82 -5.94 -15.31
C ASP A 301 21.61 -5.20 -15.88
N TYR A 302 21.79 -4.34 -16.89
CA TYR A 302 20.69 -3.60 -17.49
C TYR A 302 19.85 -4.46 -18.44
N ILE A 303 18.55 -4.55 -18.15
CA ILE A 303 17.60 -5.35 -18.93
C ILE A 303 16.65 -4.45 -19.70
N SER A 304 16.92 -4.23 -20.98
CA SER A 304 16.06 -3.41 -21.86
C SER A 304 14.71 -4.08 -22.18
N ASP A 305 14.70 -5.39 -22.40
CA ASP A 305 13.50 -6.15 -22.77
C ASP A 305 12.52 -6.31 -21.59
N SER A 306 11.24 -5.98 -21.83
CA SER A 306 10.21 -6.05 -20.79
C SER A 306 9.92 -7.48 -20.34
N ASN A 307 9.97 -8.47 -21.24
CA ASN A 307 9.70 -9.86 -20.88
C ASN A 307 10.84 -10.48 -20.07
N ARG A 308 12.09 -10.14 -20.39
CA ARG A 308 13.26 -10.47 -19.57
C ARG A 308 13.18 -9.80 -18.21
N MET A 309 12.76 -8.54 -18.12
CA MET A 309 12.61 -7.85 -16.83
C MET A 309 11.51 -8.48 -15.97
N LYS A 310 10.36 -8.87 -16.57
CA LYS A 310 9.31 -9.63 -15.87
C LYS A 310 9.85 -10.94 -15.30
N ARG A 311 10.56 -11.73 -16.11
CA ARG A 311 11.22 -12.97 -15.64
C ARG A 311 12.23 -12.69 -14.54
N ARG A 312 13.01 -11.61 -14.65
CA ARG A 312 13.97 -11.21 -13.60
C ARG A 312 13.29 -10.92 -12.27
N ILE A 313 12.16 -10.19 -12.28
CA ILE A 313 11.36 -9.91 -11.08
C ILE A 313 10.84 -11.21 -10.46
N GLN A 314 10.31 -12.13 -11.29
CA GLN A 314 9.85 -13.44 -10.83
C GLN A 314 10.99 -14.26 -10.21
N THR A 315 12.18 -14.30 -10.83
CA THR A 315 13.35 -15.01 -10.30
C THR A 315 13.82 -14.42 -8.97
N LEU A 316 14.05 -13.10 -8.90
CA LEU A 316 14.54 -12.43 -7.69
C LEU A 316 13.55 -12.47 -6.52
N SER A 317 12.25 -12.56 -6.81
CA SER A 317 11.21 -12.70 -5.79
C SER A 317 10.80 -14.14 -5.50
N ARG A 318 11.35 -15.13 -6.23
CA ARG A 318 10.91 -16.54 -6.19
C ARG A 318 9.40 -16.70 -6.42
N GLY A 319 8.88 -15.98 -7.41
CA GLY A 319 7.46 -15.98 -7.78
C GLY A 319 6.55 -15.17 -6.83
N LEU A 320 7.10 -14.55 -5.78
CA LEU A 320 6.32 -13.76 -4.83
C LEU A 320 5.91 -12.37 -5.37
N ALA A 321 6.53 -11.92 -6.47
CA ALA A 321 6.18 -10.67 -7.14
C ALA A 321 5.85 -10.88 -8.62
N GLU A 322 4.95 -10.04 -9.11
CA GLU A 322 4.40 -10.10 -10.45
C GLU A 322 4.29 -8.71 -11.09
N VAL A 323 3.98 -8.71 -12.38
CA VAL A 323 3.75 -7.49 -13.15
C VAL A 323 2.36 -7.58 -13.79
N ILE A 324 1.44 -6.73 -13.34
CA ILE A 324 0.06 -6.70 -13.86
C ILE A 324 0.11 -6.32 -15.35
N SER A 325 -0.47 -7.18 -16.19
CA SER A 325 -0.32 -7.10 -17.66
C SER A 325 -0.79 -5.79 -18.27
N ASP A 326 -1.92 -5.23 -17.79
CA ASP A 326 -2.53 -4.04 -18.39
C ASP A 326 -1.91 -2.74 -17.89
N ALA A 327 -1.57 -2.67 -16.60
CA ALA A 327 -1.03 -1.46 -15.98
C ALA A 327 0.51 -1.40 -15.99
N LYS A 328 1.18 -2.53 -16.29
CA LYS A 328 2.64 -2.73 -16.13
C LYS A 328 3.13 -2.33 -14.74
N ILE A 329 2.31 -2.49 -13.72
CA ILE A 329 2.64 -2.17 -12.32
C ILE A 329 3.26 -3.40 -11.68
N VAL A 330 4.31 -3.20 -10.90
CA VAL A 330 4.98 -4.26 -10.14
C VAL A 330 4.44 -4.32 -8.72
N GLN A 331 4.02 -5.51 -8.29
CA GLN A 331 3.47 -5.76 -6.96
C GLN A 331 3.82 -7.15 -6.45
N PHE A 332 3.52 -7.42 -5.18
CA PHE A 332 3.50 -8.79 -4.69
C PHE A 332 2.23 -9.51 -5.15
N ILE A 333 2.32 -10.82 -5.37
CA ILE A 333 1.17 -11.66 -5.75
C ILE A 333 0.05 -11.63 -4.71
N HIS A 334 0.37 -11.28 -3.46
CA HIS A 334 -0.62 -11.19 -2.39
C HIS A 334 -0.13 -10.32 -1.22
N GLN A 335 -1.05 -9.67 -0.51
CA GLN A 335 -0.74 -8.79 0.63
C GLN A 335 -0.04 -9.50 1.79
N SER A 336 -0.27 -10.81 2.00
CA SER A 336 0.44 -11.60 3.03
C SER A 336 1.94 -11.60 2.82
N VAL A 337 2.40 -11.60 1.56
CA VAL A 337 3.82 -11.50 1.21
C VAL A 337 4.41 -10.18 1.72
N LYS A 338 3.70 -9.07 1.48
CA LYS A 338 4.12 -7.75 1.95
C LYS A 338 4.19 -7.70 3.48
N ASP A 339 3.19 -8.27 4.15
CA ASP A 339 3.13 -8.32 5.61
C ASP A 339 4.29 -9.14 6.17
N PHE A 340 4.54 -10.32 5.60
CA PHE A 340 5.67 -11.19 5.94
C PHE A 340 7.02 -10.45 5.84
N PHE A 341 7.28 -9.77 4.71
CA PHE A 341 8.54 -9.05 4.52
C PHE A 341 8.72 -7.90 5.51
N ILE A 342 7.67 -7.14 5.78
CA ILE A 342 7.71 -6.02 6.72
C ILE A 342 7.97 -6.51 8.16
N GLU A 343 7.45 -7.67 8.55
CA GLU A 343 7.61 -8.20 9.90
C GLU A 343 8.95 -8.90 10.13
N LYS A 344 9.30 -9.82 9.23
CA LYS A 344 10.36 -10.81 9.49
C LYS A 344 11.16 -11.20 8.25
N GLY A 345 10.56 -11.15 7.06
CA GLY A 345 11.22 -11.58 5.82
C GLY A 345 12.43 -10.72 5.45
N LEU A 346 12.36 -9.40 5.63
CA LEU A 346 13.51 -8.53 5.34
C LEU A 346 14.65 -8.74 6.34
N SER A 347 14.36 -8.98 7.62
CA SER A 347 15.38 -9.31 8.63
C SER A 347 16.12 -10.60 8.26
N ALA A 348 15.38 -11.59 7.77
CA ALA A 348 15.93 -12.87 7.35
C ALA A 348 16.77 -12.76 6.06
N LEU A 349 16.43 -11.84 5.15
CA LEU A 349 17.20 -11.59 3.92
C LEU A 349 18.46 -10.76 4.14
N ASP A 350 18.38 -9.71 4.97
CA ASP A 350 19.46 -8.75 5.22
C ASP A 350 20.44 -9.24 6.30
N GLY A 351 20.05 -10.24 7.09
CA GLY A 351 20.83 -10.72 8.25
C GLY A 351 20.92 -9.69 9.39
N ALA A 352 20.14 -8.60 9.31
CA ALA A 352 20.16 -7.51 10.26
C ALA A 352 19.44 -7.89 11.58
N PRO A 353 20.02 -7.59 12.75
CA PRO A 353 19.52 -8.09 14.03
C PRO A 353 18.27 -7.37 14.57
N ASN A 354 17.86 -6.23 13.99
CA ASN A 354 16.76 -5.42 14.54
C ASN A 354 15.70 -5.02 13.47
N PRO A 355 14.49 -5.62 13.50
CA PRO A 355 13.42 -5.34 12.55
C PRO A 355 12.96 -3.87 12.55
N ASN A 356 13.08 -3.18 13.69
CA ASN A 356 12.55 -1.81 13.85
C ASN A 356 13.24 -0.79 12.93
N PHE A 357 14.49 -1.06 12.54
CA PHE A 357 15.28 -0.15 11.69
C PHE A 357 15.21 -0.48 10.20
N ILE A 358 14.78 -1.69 9.83
CA ILE A 358 14.82 -2.18 8.45
C ILE A 358 14.01 -1.28 7.52
N GLY A 359 12.79 -0.90 7.92
CA GLY A 359 11.99 0.03 7.14
C GLY A 359 12.69 1.38 6.94
N GLY A 360 13.40 1.86 7.96
CA GLY A 360 14.16 3.11 7.89
C GLY A 360 15.36 3.01 6.95
N ILE A 361 16.09 1.89 7.00
CA ILE A 361 17.22 1.59 6.10
C ILE A 361 16.73 1.48 4.65
N ALA A 362 15.61 0.79 4.42
CA ALA A 362 15.01 0.67 3.10
C ALA A 362 14.64 2.06 2.53
N HIS A 363 13.94 2.89 3.30
CA HIS A 363 13.63 4.24 2.86
C HIS A 363 14.88 5.09 2.61
N ARG A 364 15.93 4.97 3.42
CA ARG A 364 17.22 5.65 3.18
C ARG A 364 17.82 5.26 1.83
N ARG A 365 17.78 3.96 1.49
CA ARG A 365 18.24 3.46 0.18
C ARG A 365 17.39 4.02 -0.96
N LEU A 366 16.07 3.91 -0.86
CA LEU A 366 15.13 4.42 -1.87
C LEU A 366 15.32 5.93 -2.11
N SER A 367 15.47 6.73 -1.04
CA SER A 367 15.74 8.17 -1.19
C SER A 367 17.04 8.46 -1.93
N ARG A 368 18.10 7.70 -1.63
CA ARG A 368 19.41 7.86 -2.29
C ARG A 368 19.36 7.46 -3.75
N THR A 369 18.74 6.33 -4.08
CA THR A 369 18.54 5.94 -5.49
C THR A 369 17.81 7.03 -6.26
N CYS A 370 16.77 7.65 -5.68
CA CYS A 370 16.08 8.76 -6.33
C CYS A 370 17.01 9.97 -6.54
N ILE A 371 17.78 10.38 -5.53
CA ILE A 371 18.73 11.49 -5.64
C ILE A 371 19.80 11.19 -6.70
N CYS A 372 20.40 10.01 -6.66
CA CYS A 372 21.37 9.53 -7.64
C CYS A 372 20.81 9.55 -9.05
N TYR A 373 19.56 9.09 -9.25
CA TYR A 373 18.91 9.12 -10.55
C TYR A 373 18.76 10.55 -11.07
N LEU A 374 18.27 11.46 -10.22
CA LEU A 374 18.09 12.87 -10.56
C LEU A 374 19.40 13.58 -10.91
N ALA A 375 20.51 13.08 -10.39
CA ALA A 375 21.82 13.69 -10.55
C ALA A 375 22.56 13.27 -11.83
N MET A 376 22.01 12.31 -12.56
CA MET A 376 22.60 11.77 -13.79
C MET A 376 22.77 12.86 -14.85
N GLU A 377 23.88 12.79 -15.59
CA GLU A 377 24.29 13.82 -16.56
C GLU A 377 23.21 14.20 -17.56
N GLU A 378 22.44 13.23 -18.06
CA GLU A 378 21.40 13.45 -19.06
C GLU A 378 20.21 14.25 -18.50
N ILE A 379 19.81 13.97 -17.27
CA ILE A 379 18.74 14.71 -16.58
C ILE A 379 19.20 16.15 -16.33
N GLY A 380 20.48 16.29 -15.96
CA GLY A 380 21.13 17.59 -15.84
C GLY A 380 21.18 18.40 -17.14
N ARG A 381 21.14 17.78 -18.32
CA ARG A 381 21.18 18.49 -19.60
C ARG A 381 19.79 18.78 -20.19
N SER A 382 18.78 17.99 -19.85
CA SER A 382 17.44 18.04 -20.45
C SER A 382 16.46 19.03 -19.79
N ALA A 383 16.76 19.53 -18.59
CA ALA A 383 15.87 20.43 -17.85
C ALA A 383 15.72 21.86 -18.43
N SER A 384 16.28 22.13 -19.61
CA SER A 384 16.13 23.38 -20.37
C SER A 384 14.98 23.38 -21.40
N HIS A 385 14.23 22.28 -21.53
CA HIS A 385 13.17 22.11 -22.54
C HIS A 385 11.80 21.70 -21.94
N GLU A 386 10.73 21.90 -22.73
CA GLU A 386 9.32 21.79 -22.34
C GLU A 386 8.89 20.44 -21.71
N PRO A 387 7.79 20.40 -20.92
CA PRO A 387 7.52 19.34 -19.92
C PRO A 387 7.08 17.97 -20.44
N ASP A 388 6.47 17.89 -21.63
CA ASP A 388 5.72 16.69 -22.07
C ASP A 388 6.56 15.50 -22.62
N PRO A 389 7.77 15.65 -23.22
CA PRO A 389 8.57 14.51 -23.70
C PRO A 389 9.34 13.75 -22.59
N LEU A 390 9.47 14.34 -21.40
CA LEU A 390 10.44 13.87 -20.38
C LEU A 390 10.04 12.53 -19.73
N LYS A 391 8.75 12.18 -19.71
CA LYS A 391 8.28 10.95 -19.05
C LYS A 391 8.64 9.68 -19.82
N SER A 392 8.66 9.73 -21.15
CA SER A 392 9.11 8.60 -21.98
C SER A 392 10.62 8.45 -21.99
N GLU A 393 11.35 9.55 -21.86
CA GLU A 393 12.81 9.55 -21.88
C GLU A 393 13.41 9.15 -20.51
N PHE A 394 12.77 9.59 -19.41
CA PHE A 394 13.23 9.37 -18.04
C PHE A 394 12.12 8.76 -17.16
N PRO A 395 11.85 7.44 -17.25
CA PRO A 395 10.70 6.82 -16.59
C PRO A 395 10.63 7.04 -15.07
N LEU A 396 11.78 7.03 -14.36
CA LEU A 396 11.82 7.19 -12.90
C LEU A 396 11.74 8.66 -12.45
N LEU A 397 11.87 9.64 -13.36
CA LEU A 397 11.99 11.06 -13.02
C LEU A 397 10.83 11.58 -12.17
N HIS A 398 9.60 11.27 -12.56
CA HIS A 398 8.42 11.75 -11.83
C HIS A 398 8.32 11.15 -10.42
N TYR A 399 8.59 9.84 -10.28
CA TYR A 399 8.62 9.21 -8.96
C TYR A 399 9.75 9.81 -8.12
N ALA A 400 10.96 9.90 -8.68
CA ALA A 400 12.14 10.40 -7.98
C ALA A 400 11.88 11.82 -7.45
N THR A 401 11.48 12.77 -8.30
CA THR A 401 11.19 14.17 -7.93
C THR A 401 10.13 14.33 -6.84
N THR A 402 9.11 13.46 -6.83
CA THR A 402 7.97 13.59 -5.89
C THR A 402 8.12 12.79 -4.61
N SER A 403 8.96 11.75 -4.58
CA SER A 403 8.94 10.71 -3.54
C SER A 403 10.21 10.58 -2.70
N TRP A 404 11.39 11.01 -3.18
CA TRP A 404 12.68 10.83 -2.46
C TRP A 404 12.65 11.36 -1.02
N VAL A 405 11.89 12.42 -0.85
CA VAL A 405 11.55 13.18 0.36
C VAL A 405 10.77 12.35 1.36
N ALA A 406 9.68 11.72 0.89
CA ALA A 406 8.78 11.00 1.76
C ALA A 406 9.56 9.85 2.41
N HIS A 407 10.48 9.26 1.64
CA HIS A 407 11.43 8.27 2.11
C HIS A 407 12.41 8.84 3.15
N THR A 408 13.03 10.01 2.93
CA THR A 408 13.92 10.58 3.97
C THR A 408 13.17 10.83 5.29
N LYS A 409 11.92 11.31 5.26
CA LYS A 409 11.09 11.45 6.47
C LYS A 409 10.82 10.12 7.16
N GLN A 410 10.45 9.11 6.39
CA GLN A 410 10.13 7.77 6.92
C GLN A 410 11.38 7.05 7.46
N SER A 411 12.56 7.44 7.00
CA SER A 411 13.85 6.99 7.50
C SER A 411 14.22 7.69 8.81
N ASP A 412 14.10 9.02 8.84
CA ASP A 412 14.38 9.87 10.00
C ASP A 412 13.44 9.58 11.18
N ALA A 413 12.15 9.35 10.90
CA ALA A 413 11.17 8.92 11.91
C ALA A 413 11.51 7.58 12.59
N ARG A 414 12.44 6.80 12.01
CA ARG A 414 12.98 5.56 12.58
C ARG A 414 14.40 5.72 13.10
N SER A 415 14.82 6.97 13.34
CA SER A 415 16.13 7.35 13.88
C SER A 415 17.31 6.84 13.04
N VAL A 416 17.13 6.72 11.72
CA VAL A 416 18.23 6.35 10.82
C VAL A 416 18.97 7.63 10.38
N PRO A 417 20.29 7.76 10.66
CA PRO A 417 21.05 8.97 10.36
C PRO A 417 21.03 9.34 8.87
N GLN A 418 20.91 10.64 8.55
CA GLN A 418 20.87 11.16 7.18
C GLN A 418 22.06 12.10 6.85
N GLU A 419 23.11 12.08 7.66
CA GLU A 419 24.24 13.03 7.54
C GLU A 419 25.00 12.93 6.20
N ASP A 420 24.98 11.76 5.58
CA ASP A 420 25.65 11.51 4.30
C ASP A 420 24.80 11.79 3.06
N LEU A 421 23.53 12.19 3.24
CA LEU A 421 22.63 12.57 2.14
C LEU A 421 23.25 13.66 1.25
N LEU A 422 24.05 14.53 1.87
CA LEU A 422 24.73 15.65 1.23
C LEU A 422 25.77 15.20 0.20
N LYS A 423 26.38 14.02 0.39
CA LYS A 423 27.31 13.43 -0.58
C LYS A 423 26.58 13.06 -1.88
N TYR A 424 25.34 12.59 -1.76
CA TYR A 424 24.53 12.15 -2.89
C TYR A 424 23.97 13.33 -3.69
N PHE A 425 23.71 14.48 -3.07
CA PHE A 425 23.34 15.70 -3.82
C PHE A 425 24.48 16.27 -4.68
N ALA A 426 25.73 16.00 -4.30
CA ALA A 426 26.91 16.40 -5.07
C ALA A 426 27.31 15.35 -6.12
N TRP A 427 26.75 14.15 -6.04
CA TRP A 427 27.13 13.01 -6.86
C TRP A 427 26.09 12.78 -7.96
N PRO A 428 26.49 12.52 -9.21
CA PRO A 428 27.85 12.59 -9.75
C PRO A 428 28.26 14.02 -10.14
N SER A 429 27.34 14.99 -10.07
CA SER A 429 27.58 16.41 -10.38
C SER A 429 26.79 17.33 -9.45
N ASN A 430 27.32 18.54 -9.20
CA ASN A 430 26.59 19.59 -8.46
C ASN A 430 25.43 20.20 -9.26
N THR A 431 25.23 19.76 -10.52
CA THR A 431 24.23 20.26 -11.45
C THR A 431 22.84 20.29 -10.85
N LEU A 432 22.46 19.32 -10.00
CA LEU A 432 21.15 19.35 -9.32
C LEU A 432 20.97 20.53 -8.37
N ILE A 433 22.01 20.85 -7.58
CA ILE A 433 22.01 21.98 -6.64
C ILE A 433 22.02 23.30 -7.42
N GLU A 434 22.65 23.33 -8.60
CA GLU A 434 22.78 24.49 -9.47
C GLU A 434 21.54 24.72 -10.37
N GLN A 435 20.89 23.65 -10.86
CA GLN A 435 19.71 23.71 -11.74
C GLN A 435 18.40 23.87 -10.99
N TRP A 436 18.23 23.17 -9.87
CA TRP A 436 17.13 23.47 -8.98
C TRP A 436 17.60 24.68 -8.22
N GLU A 437 17.40 25.88 -8.78
CA GLU A 437 17.76 27.17 -8.17
C GLU A 437 17.72 26.98 -6.66
N GLY A 438 18.86 26.97 -5.95
CA GLY A 438 18.93 26.43 -4.58
C GLY A 438 17.85 27.00 -3.65
N GLN A 439 17.32 28.16 -4.02
CA GLN A 439 16.06 28.82 -3.73
C GLN A 439 14.79 27.93 -3.68
N MET A 440 14.39 27.28 -4.79
CA MET A 440 13.21 26.40 -4.85
C MET A 440 13.38 25.17 -3.97
N LEU A 441 14.58 24.58 -3.97
CA LEU A 441 14.91 23.42 -3.15
C LEU A 441 14.92 23.77 -1.65
N LEU A 442 15.38 24.97 -1.29
CA LEU A 442 15.36 25.48 0.08
C LEU A 442 13.93 25.73 0.56
N SER A 443 13.10 26.40 -0.24
CA SER A 443 11.67 26.62 0.09
C SER A 443 10.93 25.31 0.27
N TRP A 444 11.20 24.34 -0.60
CA TRP A 444 10.63 23.01 -0.51
C TRP A 444 11.13 22.23 0.73
N ALA A 445 12.43 22.24 1.01
CA ALA A 445 13.01 21.57 2.18
C ALA A 445 12.47 22.19 3.47
N ALA A 446 12.26 23.51 3.47
CA ALA A 446 11.67 24.25 4.57
C ALA A 446 10.18 23.92 4.78
N ALA A 447 9.38 23.89 3.70
CA ALA A 447 7.98 23.45 3.71
C ALA A 447 7.78 22.02 4.25
N ARG A 448 8.83 21.19 4.17
CA ARG A 448 8.80 19.79 4.59
C ARG A 448 9.55 19.54 5.89
N GLY A 449 10.22 20.53 6.47
CA GLY A 449 10.90 20.39 7.77
C GLY A 449 12.23 19.64 7.70
N HIS A 450 12.88 19.62 6.54
CA HIS A 450 14.13 18.89 6.33
C HIS A 450 15.35 19.69 6.79
N GLU A 451 15.56 19.74 8.10
CA GLU A 451 16.64 20.50 8.74
C GLU A 451 18.03 20.26 8.12
N ALA A 452 18.46 19.01 7.95
CA ALA A 452 19.77 18.68 7.40
C ALA A 452 19.96 19.19 5.96
N VAL A 453 18.90 19.15 5.15
CA VAL A 453 18.91 19.65 3.77
C VAL A 453 18.93 21.19 3.77
N VAL A 454 18.10 21.82 4.60
CA VAL A 454 18.07 23.29 4.76
C VAL A 454 19.43 23.82 5.22
N ARG A 455 20.07 23.16 6.20
CA ARG A 455 21.38 23.55 6.73
C ARG A 455 22.44 23.54 5.62
N LEU A 456 22.53 22.44 4.87
CA LEU A 456 23.49 22.35 3.75
C LEU A 456 23.26 23.43 2.70
N LEU A 457 22.01 23.63 2.28
CA LEU A 457 21.69 24.59 1.24
C LEU A 457 22.14 25.99 1.65
N LEU A 458 21.87 26.38 2.90
CA LEU A 458 22.34 27.65 3.46
C LEU A 458 23.88 27.72 3.55
N ASP A 459 24.54 26.64 3.99
CA ASP A 459 26.01 26.56 4.04
C ASP A 459 26.66 26.64 2.64
N ARG A 460 25.92 26.25 1.59
CA ARG A 460 26.30 26.32 0.17
C ARG A 460 25.89 27.63 -0.51
N GLY A 461 25.37 28.59 0.25
CA GLY A 461 25.01 29.92 -0.26
C GLY A 461 23.63 30.02 -0.90
N ALA A 462 22.72 29.06 -0.65
CA ALA A 462 21.32 29.21 -1.06
C ALA A 462 20.71 30.46 -0.42
N TYR A 463 20.02 31.25 -1.23
CA TYR A 463 19.39 32.49 -0.80
C TYR A 463 18.19 32.19 0.11
N SER A 464 18.29 32.57 1.39
CA SER A 464 17.26 32.32 2.42
C SER A 464 15.96 33.07 2.20
N GLU A 465 15.97 34.12 1.37
CA GLU A 465 14.80 34.94 1.03
C GLU A 465 14.22 34.62 -0.35
N ALA A 466 14.54 33.44 -0.88
CA ALA A 466 14.00 32.91 -2.12
C ALA A 466 12.46 32.82 -2.10
N ALA A 467 11.79 33.79 -2.69
CA ALA A 467 10.33 33.85 -2.68
C ALA A 467 9.74 33.12 -3.90
N ASP A 468 8.65 32.37 -3.69
CA ASP A 468 7.89 31.78 -4.80
C ASP A 468 7.02 32.82 -5.52
N LYS A 469 6.21 32.38 -6.49
CA LYS A 469 5.30 33.28 -7.23
C LYS A 469 4.27 33.99 -6.35
N GLU A 470 4.08 33.57 -5.10
CA GLU A 470 3.19 34.20 -4.12
C GLU A 470 3.97 35.01 -3.07
N ASP A 471 5.23 35.32 -3.33
CA ASP A 471 6.16 35.99 -2.42
C ASP A 471 6.39 35.20 -1.10
N ARG A 472 6.17 33.88 -1.11
CA ARG A 472 6.41 33.02 0.06
C ARG A 472 7.85 32.56 0.11
N THR A 473 8.54 32.93 1.20
CA THR A 473 9.91 32.53 1.50
C THR A 473 9.98 31.11 2.12
N PRO A 474 11.17 30.48 2.19
CA PRO A 474 11.36 29.22 2.91
C PRO A 474 10.87 29.28 4.35
N LEU A 475 11.10 30.42 5.02
CA LEU A 475 10.62 30.66 6.38
C LEU A 475 9.09 30.67 6.45
N SER A 476 8.42 31.28 5.46
CA SER A 476 6.95 31.27 5.34
C SER A 476 6.40 29.86 5.23
N TRP A 477 7.05 29.02 4.42
CA TRP A 477 6.67 27.63 4.25
C TRP A 477 6.91 26.76 5.49
N ALA A 478 8.05 26.89 6.15
CA ALA A 478 8.37 26.17 7.38
C ALA A 478 7.40 26.53 8.51
N ALA A 479 7.11 27.82 8.67
CA ALA A 479 6.19 28.32 9.69
C ALA A 479 4.74 27.88 9.41
N ALA A 480 4.29 27.99 8.15
CA ALA A 480 2.97 27.52 7.75
C ALA A 480 2.74 26.03 8.07
N LYS A 481 3.80 25.22 8.00
CA LYS A 481 3.76 23.76 8.22
C LYS A 481 4.17 23.31 9.62
N GLY A 482 4.45 24.26 10.53
CA GLY A 482 4.78 23.97 11.93
C GLY A 482 6.16 23.34 12.14
N HIS A 483 7.12 23.55 11.24
CA HIS A 483 8.45 22.96 11.33
C HIS A 483 9.41 23.81 12.17
N GLU A 484 9.23 23.81 13.49
CA GLU A 484 9.93 24.69 14.43
C GLU A 484 11.46 24.68 14.32
N VAL A 485 12.09 23.51 14.20
CA VAL A 485 13.56 23.40 14.16
C VAL A 485 14.11 24.06 12.89
N VAL A 486 13.39 23.94 11.78
CA VAL A 486 13.74 24.59 10.53
C VAL A 486 13.46 26.10 10.56
N VAL A 487 12.39 26.54 11.22
CA VAL A 487 12.12 27.96 11.47
C VAL A 487 13.28 28.59 12.23
N ARG A 488 13.75 27.96 13.32
CA ARG A 488 14.90 28.43 14.10
C ARG A 488 16.16 28.48 13.23
N LEU A 489 16.46 27.40 12.52
CA LEU A 489 17.63 27.34 11.63
C LEU A 489 17.63 28.45 10.57
N LEU A 490 16.49 28.75 9.94
CA LEU A 490 16.39 29.82 8.95
C LEU A 490 16.57 31.21 9.59
N LEU A 491 15.99 31.44 10.77
CA LEU A 491 16.16 32.70 11.51
C LEU A 491 17.60 32.91 11.97
N ASP A 492 18.25 31.86 12.47
CA ASP A 492 19.67 31.89 12.89
C ASP A 492 20.61 32.21 11.72
N ARG A 493 20.16 31.91 10.48
CA ARG A 493 20.87 32.22 9.24
C ARG A 493 20.38 33.51 8.58
N GLY A 494 19.66 34.35 9.33
CA GLY A 494 19.30 35.71 8.94
C GLY A 494 18.04 35.82 8.07
N ALA A 495 17.18 34.80 8.03
CA ALA A 495 15.91 34.91 7.30
C ALA A 495 14.98 35.98 7.90
N ASN A 496 14.29 36.74 7.05
CA ASN A 496 13.46 37.87 7.44
C ASN A 496 12.10 37.40 7.98
N ALA A 497 11.95 37.43 9.31
CA ALA A 497 10.69 37.13 9.99
C ALA A 497 9.52 38.08 9.61
N GLY A 498 9.82 39.24 9.05
CA GLY A 498 8.85 40.26 8.62
C GLY A 498 8.46 40.20 7.15
N ALA A 499 9.01 39.30 6.33
CA ALA A 499 8.65 39.17 4.92
C ALA A 499 7.15 38.90 4.78
N MET A 500 6.47 39.59 3.86
CA MET A 500 5.04 39.43 3.62
C MET A 500 4.80 38.73 2.28
N ASP A 501 3.90 37.75 2.26
CA ASP A 501 3.41 37.17 1.01
C ASP A 501 2.45 38.12 0.28
N LYS A 502 2.00 37.75 -0.92
CA LYS A 502 1.06 38.57 -1.72
C LYS A 502 -0.28 38.81 -1.03
N GLU A 503 -0.63 38.01 -0.03
CA GLU A 503 -1.82 38.22 0.78
C GLU A 503 -1.55 39.02 2.07
N GLY A 504 -0.37 39.64 2.17
CA GLY A 504 0.03 40.49 3.29
C GLY A 504 0.34 39.70 4.57
N ARG A 505 0.54 38.38 4.49
CA ARG A 505 0.76 37.53 5.67
C ARG A 505 2.24 37.34 5.91
N ARG A 506 2.62 37.46 7.18
CA ARG A 506 3.97 37.13 7.68
C ARG A 506 4.12 35.62 7.87
N PRO A 507 5.33 35.05 7.78
CA PRO A 507 5.61 33.64 8.02
C PRO A 507 4.90 33.06 9.26
N LEU A 508 5.06 33.71 10.41
CA LEU A 508 4.46 33.26 11.67
C LEU A 508 2.93 33.39 11.70
N ALA A 509 2.35 34.34 10.95
CA ALA A 509 0.90 34.46 10.82
C ALA A 509 0.31 33.25 10.05
N ARG A 510 1.07 32.61 9.16
CA ARG A 510 0.62 31.40 8.46
C ARG A 510 0.51 30.18 9.36
N ALA A 511 1.30 30.11 10.44
CA ALA A 511 1.16 29.07 11.45
C ALA A 511 -0.23 29.10 12.09
N ALA A 512 -0.78 30.31 12.33
CA ALA A 512 -2.11 30.50 12.91
C ALA A 512 -3.27 30.23 11.93
N VAL A 513 -3.11 30.57 10.64
CA VAL A 513 -4.17 30.36 9.63
C VAL A 513 -4.44 28.88 9.35
N GLN A 514 -3.42 28.02 9.44
CA GLN A 514 -3.59 26.58 9.21
C GLN A 514 -4.33 25.88 10.35
N VAL A 515 -4.18 26.37 11.60
CA VAL A 515 -4.99 25.90 12.75
C VAL A 515 -6.47 26.19 12.55
N LEU A 516 -6.81 27.35 11.97
CA LEU A 516 -8.20 27.76 11.69
C LEU A 516 -8.84 27.04 10.48
N GLN A 517 -8.06 26.48 9.56
CA GLN A 517 -8.61 25.65 8.46
C GLN A 517 -8.82 24.18 8.87
N PHE A 518 -8.12 23.68 9.88
CA PHE A 518 -8.33 22.34 10.45
C PHE A 518 -9.39 22.31 11.56
N HIS A 519 -9.68 23.45 12.19
CA HIS A 519 -10.75 23.60 13.16
C HIS A 519 -11.74 24.60 12.57
N GLY A 520 -12.77 24.10 11.87
CA GLY A 520 -13.78 24.92 11.23
C GLY A 520 -14.41 25.91 12.21
N ALA A 521 -13.90 27.14 12.24
CA ALA A 521 -14.52 28.26 12.91
C ALA A 521 -15.04 29.20 11.82
N GLN A 522 -16.35 29.24 11.68
CA GLN A 522 -17.04 30.31 10.97
C GLN A 522 -16.60 31.67 11.56
N PRO A 523 -16.42 32.72 10.74
CA PRO A 523 -16.18 34.04 11.28
C PRO A 523 -17.43 34.51 12.02
N SER A 524 -17.31 34.67 13.34
CA SER A 524 -18.29 35.41 14.13
C SER A 524 -18.33 36.84 13.62
N THR A 525 -19.41 37.18 12.93
CA THR A 525 -19.84 38.55 12.71
C THR A 525 -20.21 39.14 14.07
N SER A 526 -19.34 39.96 14.63
CA SER A 526 -19.72 40.93 15.65
C SER A 526 -19.68 42.32 15.02
N MET A 527 -20.86 42.78 14.60
CA MET A 527 -21.19 44.21 14.65
C MET A 527 -21.03 44.72 16.08
N SER A 528 -20.39 45.88 16.22
CA SER A 528 -20.80 47.04 17.04
C SER A 528 -19.61 47.70 17.76
N SER A 529 -19.13 48.80 17.18
CA SER A 529 -19.27 50.15 17.76
C SER A 529 -18.91 51.17 16.70
#